data_AF-A0A1Y5PZW0-F1
#
_entry.id   AF-A0A1Y5PZW0-F1
#
_cell.length_a   1.000
_cell.length_b   1.000
_cell.length_c   1.000
_cell.angle_alpha   90.00
_cell.angle_beta   90.00
_cell.angle_gamma   90.00
#
_symmetry.space_group_name_H-M   'P 1'
#
loop_
_entity.id
_entity.type
_entity.pdbx_description
1 polymer ?
#
loop_
_entity_poly.entity_id
_entity_poly.type
_entity_poly.pdbx_seq_one_letter_code
_entity_poly.pdbx_strand_id
1 'polypeptide(L)'
;MTAQALPYGPAFGLGILIPVTLLLLVPLVVAARRAGSVAGAFVVVALWLRTTAGAYHLYMFQPLAGGLSGNALLSIAVTGFGLLFVVRPANLALKWLLPVHALILLALLSASLNGDLVGGINVAVKYAYMIVILIAAFQALRRDPEARFLNWAMVSFLPLLVFQALSLALNMPKGAEDGDGLVWIGGYNHEAAFSVALLTGFLVGGLARSAPRAVRTAFLTLTLVAILLAGYRTTILALAPLALATFLGGLTMSVRRDQRGAMAVTATVAGVLLFAIAALSYSQSFADLAAFLADPAALIKPPRDFDLLERQVMSGRPLIWSSYIYAWADGTPLQHLFGLGPESWEGVFKVYPHNTLVSTLYELGWFGVAAMIALWTVMFAAAASARGDRFLLIAAHFAFFLLNMATMPFWQVEGLALYGLLCGYTVHTARAARWGAAPTRDRLAYGISHFQDRRGPEKHHRASPRAAGARRR
;
A
#
# COMPACT_ATOMS: atom_id res chain seq x y z
N MET A 1 -4.56 17.14 34.61
CA MET A 1 -5.55 16.09 34.30
C MET A 1 -4.80 14.95 33.64
N THR A 2 -4.54 13.87 34.37
CA THR A 2 -3.93 12.65 33.84
C THR A 2 -4.96 11.98 32.93
N ALA A 3 -4.81 12.13 31.62
CA ALA A 3 -5.67 11.48 30.64
C ALA A 3 -5.57 9.97 30.83
N GLN A 4 -6.62 9.35 31.36
CA GLN A 4 -6.76 7.89 31.31
C GLN A 4 -6.89 7.51 29.83
N ALA A 5 -5.96 6.69 29.34
CA ALA A 5 -6.00 6.18 27.98
C ALA A 5 -7.28 5.35 27.82
N LEU A 6 -8.18 5.78 26.93
CA LEU A 6 -9.37 5.02 26.61
C LEU A 6 -8.98 3.74 25.85
N PRO A 7 -9.69 2.61 26.06
CA PRO A 7 -9.45 1.37 25.32
C PRO A 7 -9.82 1.45 23.83
N TYR A 8 -10.45 2.55 23.41
CA TYR A 8 -10.78 2.88 22.02
C TYR A 8 -10.11 4.22 21.67
N GLY A 9 -9.68 4.39 20.42
CA GLY A 9 -9.03 5.63 19.99
C GLY A 9 -9.92 6.85 20.25
N PRO A 10 -9.44 7.92 20.92
CA PRO A 10 -10.26 9.11 21.14
C PRO A 10 -10.67 9.67 19.77
N ALA A 11 -11.96 9.59 19.46
CA ALA A 11 -12.51 10.12 18.23
C ALA A 11 -12.59 11.65 18.34
N PHE A 12 -12.18 12.34 17.29
CA PHE A 12 -12.50 13.75 17.16
C PHE A 12 -14.02 13.93 17.07
N GLY A 13 -14.57 14.93 17.76
CA GLY A 13 -15.96 15.32 17.55
C GLY A 13 -16.20 15.83 16.13
N LEU A 14 -17.45 15.78 15.65
CA LEU A 14 -17.83 16.27 14.32
C LEU A 14 -17.45 17.73 14.08
N GLY A 15 -17.41 18.56 15.14
CA GLY A 15 -16.97 19.95 15.09
C GLY A 15 -15.51 20.14 14.67
N ILE A 16 -14.66 19.11 14.78
CA ILE A 16 -13.28 19.13 14.25
C ILE A 16 -13.22 18.35 12.94
N LEU A 17 -13.82 17.15 12.89
CA LEU A 17 -13.74 16.27 11.72
C LEU A 17 -14.27 16.95 10.45
N ILE A 18 -15.47 17.54 10.51
CA ILE A 18 -16.12 18.12 9.32
C ILE A 18 -15.34 19.33 8.79
N PRO A 19 -15.01 20.36 9.59
CA PRO A 19 -14.27 21.52 9.07
C PRO A 19 -12.90 21.16 8.50
N VAL A 20 -12.14 20.30 9.19
CA VAL A 20 -10.82 19.87 8.71
C VAL A 20 -10.95 19.08 7.41
N THR A 21 -11.92 18.16 7.31
CA THR A 21 -12.17 17.40 6.08
C THR A 21 -12.59 18.30 4.91
N LEU A 22 -13.43 19.32 5.16
CA LEU A 22 -13.81 20.31 4.15
C LEU A 22 -12.61 21.13 3.67
N LEU A 23 -11.69 21.50 4.58
CA LEU A 23 -10.44 22.16 4.20
C LEU A 23 -9.54 21.24 3.37
N LEU A 24 -9.46 19.95 3.73
CA LEU A 24 -8.68 18.95 2.99
C LEU A 24 -9.32 18.52 1.65
N LEU A 25 -10.60 18.81 1.45
CA LEU A 25 -11.28 18.59 0.17
C LEU A 25 -10.73 19.52 -0.93
N VAL A 26 -10.30 20.74 -0.58
CA VAL A 26 -9.72 21.70 -1.52
C VAL A 26 -8.47 21.15 -2.22
N PRO A 27 -7.41 20.73 -1.51
CA PRO A 27 -6.26 20.12 -2.17
C PRO A 27 -6.60 18.81 -2.87
N LEU A 28 -7.58 18.03 -2.40
CA LEU A 28 -8.04 16.83 -3.11
C LEU A 28 -8.60 17.18 -4.50
N VAL A 29 -9.49 18.16 -4.58
CA VAL A 29 -10.10 18.56 -5.87
C VAL A 29 -9.02 19.05 -6.84
N VAL A 30 -8.03 19.79 -6.36
CA VAL A 30 -6.87 20.20 -7.16
C VAL A 30 -6.06 18.98 -7.62
N ALA A 31 -5.76 18.06 -6.72
CA ALA A 31 -5.01 16.83 -7.00
C ALA A 31 -5.71 15.96 -8.05
N ALA A 32 -7.03 15.74 -7.90
CA ALA A 32 -7.83 14.96 -8.83
C ALA A 32 -7.85 15.59 -10.24
N ARG A 33 -8.00 16.92 -10.33
CA ARG A 33 -7.93 17.64 -11.62
C ARG A 33 -6.55 17.60 -12.25
N ARG A 34 -5.49 17.57 -11.45
CA ARG A 34 -4.09 17.55 -11.93
C ARG A 34 -3.49 16.15 -12.09
N ALA A 35 -4.22 15.09 -11.76
CA ALA A 35 -3.79 13.71 -11.92
C ALA A 35 -3.60 13.27 -13.39
N GLY A 36 -4.03 14.07 -14.36
CA GLY A 36 -3.75 13.88 -15.79
C GLY A 36 -4.56 12.78 -16.49
N SER A 37 -5.33 11.98 -15.76
CA SER A 37 -6.26 11.01 -16.33
C SER A 37 -7.39 10.66 -15.36
N VAL A 38 -8.53 10.18 -15.89
CA VAL A 38 -9.65 9.69 -15.07
C VAL A 38 -9.21 8.57 -14.13
N ALA A 39 -8.38 7.63 -14.60
CA ALA A 39 -7.87 6.54 -13.78
C ALA A 39 -6.94 7.03 -12.66
N GLY A 40 -6.06 7.99 -12.95
CA GLY A 40 -5.22 8.62 -11.93
C GLY A 40 -6.03 9.39 -10.90
N ALA A 41 -7.01 10.20 -11.34
CA ALA A 41 -7.92 10.93 -10.47
C ALA A 41 -8.73 9.98 -9.58
N PHE A 42 -9.22 8.87 -10.15
CA PHE A 42 -9.93 7.85 -9.39
C PHE A 42 -9.05 7.23 -8.29
N VAL A 43 -7.79 6.87 -8.57
CA VAL A 43 -6.88 6.34 -7.53
C VAL A 43 -6.66 7.37 -6.42
N VAL A 44 -6.41 8.64 -6.78
CA VAL A 44 -6.23 9.73 -5.79
C VAL A 44 -7.46 9.86 -4.89
N VAL A 45 -8.66 9.90 -5.49
CA VAL A 45 -9.93 10.04 -4.76
C VAL A 45 -10.24 8.80 -3.93
N ALA A 46 -10.07 7.60 -4.47
CA ALA A 46 -10.34 6.35 -3.77
C ALA A 46 -9.45 6.18 -2.53
N LEU A 47 -8.15 6.49 -2.65
CA LEU A 47 -7.23 6.49 -1.52
C LEU A 47 -7.59 7.55 -0.48
N TRP A 48 -7.94 8.76 -0.91
CA TRP A 48 -8.31 9.85 0.01
C TRP A 48 -9.61 9.54 0.76
N LEU A 49 -10.63 9.01 0.07
CA LEU A 49 -11.89 8.62 0.68
C LEU A 49 -11.65 7.56 1.75
N ARG A 50 -10.78 6.57 1.44
CA ARG A 50 -10.44 5.51 2.38
C ARG A 50 -9.73 6.05 3.62
N THR A 51 -8.70 6.88 3.45
CA THR A 51 -7.92 7.45 4.56
C THR A 51 -8.72 8.44 5.40
N THR A 52 -9.72 9.09 4.80
CA THR A 52 -10.61 10.00 5.52
C THR A 52 -11.66 9.21 6.32
N ALA A 53 -12.28 8.20 5.71
CA ALA A 53 -13.33 7.40 6.35
C ALA A 53 -12.84 6.70 7.63
N GLY A 54 -11.57 6.29 7.69
CA GLY A 54 -10.99 5.68 8.88
C GLY A 54 -10.94 6.61 10.10
N ALA A 55 -10.82 7.93 9.90
CA ALA A 55 -10.85 8.92 10.99
C ALA A 55 -12.28 9.11 11.55
N TYR A 56 -13.31 8.79 10.77
CA TYR A 56 -14.72 8.83 11.17
C TYR A 56 -15.19 7.50 11.78
N HIS A 57 -14.32 6.77 12.51
CA HIS A 57 -14.59 5.39 12.88
C HIS A 57 -15.91 5.20 13.66
N LEU A 58 -16.28 6.13 14.55
CA LEU A 58 -17.54 6.08 15.30
C LEU A 58 -18.79 6.11 14.40
N TYR A 59 -18.70 6.70 13.20
CA TYR A 59 -19.82 6.87 12.29
C TYR A 59 -19.76 5.86 11.13
N MET A 60 -18.55 5.60 10.62
CA MET A 60 -18.35 4.78 9.43
C MET A 60 -18.31 3.27 9.75
N PHE A 61 -18.05 2.86 10.99
CA PHE A 61 -17.98 1.43 11.36
C PHE A 61 -19.29 0.90 11.93
N GLN A 62 -20.25 1.78 12.23
CA GLN A 62 -21.60 1.39 12.61
C GLN A 62 -22.37 0.86 11.38
N PRO A 63 -23.24 -0.16 11.54
CA PRO A 63 -24.15 -0.59 10.48
C PRO A 63 -25.04 0.58 10.02
N LEU A 64 -25.08 0.86 8.73
CA LEU A 64 -25.88 1.96 8.15
C LEU A 64 -27.01 1.45 7.26
N ALA A 65 -26.73 0.55 6.32
CA ALA A 65 -27.73 0.07 5.36
C ALA A 65 -27.54 -1.42 5.09
N GLY A 66 -28.63 -2.19 5.23
CA GLY A 66 -28.61 -3.64 4.98
C GLY A 66 -27.63 -4.41 5.87
N GLY A 67 -27.35 -3.91 7.10
CA GLY A 67 -26.35 -4.48 8.01
C GLY A 67 -24.89 -4.13 7.67
N LEU A 68 -24.63 -3.48 6.53
CA LEU A 68 -23.28 -3.07 6.13
C LEU A 68 -22.89 -1.75 6.80
N SER A 69 -21.64 -1.68 7.25
CA SER A 69 -21.08 -0.43 7.79
C SER A 69 -20.87 0.61 6.70
N GLY A 70 -20.87 1.90 7.06
CA GLY A 70 -20.56 2.98 6.11
C GLY A 70 -19.22 2.79 5.41
N ASN A 71 -18.26 2.21 6.11
CA ASN A 71 -16.94 1.86 5.63
C ASN A 71 -16.97 0.74 4.56
N ALA A 72 -17.85 -0.25 4.75
CA ALA A 72 -18.10 -1.31 3.76
C ALA A 72 -18.84 -0.75 2.53
N LEU A 73 -19.87 0.07 2.73
CA LEU A 73 -20.62 0.72 1.65
C LEU A 73 -19.73 1.61 0.79
N LEU A 74 -18.82 2.37 1.41
CA LEU A 74 -17.83 3.18 0.70
C LEU A 74 -16.93 2.30 -0.20
N SER A 75 -16.46 1.17 0.34
CA SER A 75 -15.62 0.23 -0.42
C SER A 75 -16.38 -0.37 -1.61
N ILE A 76 -17.65 -0.76 -1.42
CA ILE A 76 -18.53 -1.26 -2.49
C ILE A 76 -18.75 -0.17 -3.54
N ALA A 77 -19.04 1.06 -3.13
CA ALA A 77 -19.26 2.18 -4.04
C ALA A 77 -18.00 2.49 -4.88
N VAL A 78 -16.82 2.51 -4.26
CA VAL A 78 -15.54 2.70 -4.97
C VAL A 78 -15.29 1.56 -5.95
N THR A 79 -15.52 0.31 -5.55
CA THR A 79 -15.36 -0.85 -6.43
C THR A 79 -16.33 -0.80 -7.61
N GLY A 80 -17.61 -0.57 -7.35
CA GLY A 80 -18.66 -0.49 -8.38
C GLY A 80 -18.40 0.65 -9.36
N PHE A 81 -18.10 1.85 -8.86
CA PHE A 81 -17.76 2.99 -9.71
C PHE A 81 -16.50 2.72 -10.55
N GLY A 82 -15.47 2.12 -9.94
CA GLY A 82 -14.24 1.77 -10.63
C GLY A 82 -14.47 0.75 -11.75
N LEU A 83 -15.23 -0.31 -11.49
CA LEU A 83 -15.56 -1.34 -12.50
C LEU A 83 -16.39 -0.77 -13.65
N LEU A 84 -17.38 0.07 -13.36
CA LEU A 84 -18.31 0.59 -14.36
C LEU A 84 -17.72 1.72 -15.22
N PHE A 85 -16.93 2.62 -14.63
CA PHE A 85 -16.56 3.88 -15.28
C PHE A 85 -15.07 4.08 -15.52
N VAL A 86 -14.19 3.34 -14.84
CA VAL A 86 -12.74 3.58 -14.85
C VAL A 86 -11.97 2.44 -15.52
N VAL A 87 -12.25 1.23 -15.06
CA VAL A 87 -11.60 0.01 -15.51
C VAL A 87 -12.02 -0.30 -16.94
N ARG A 88 -11.03 -0.47 -17.83
CA ARG A 88 -11.30 -1.00 -19.18
C ARG A 88 -11.49 -2.52 -19.07
N PRO A 89 -12.60 -3.10 -19.56
CA PRO A 89 -12.87 -4.53 -19.43
C PRO A 89 -11.74 -5.44 -19.95
N ALA A 90 -11.07 -5.04 -21.04
CA ALA A 90 -9.93 -5.80 -21.58
C ALA A 90 -8.75 -5.94 -20.59
N ASN A 91 -8.61 -5.05 -19.62
CA ASN A 91 -7.57 -5.15 -18.59
C ASN A 91 -7.94 -6.12 -17.46
N LEU A 92 -9.20 -6.55 -17.33
CA LEU A 92 -9.57 -7.61 -16.38
C LEU A 92 -8.97 -8.96 -16.80
N ALA A 93 -8.75 -9.16 -18.10
CA ALA A 93 -8.11 -10.35 -18.66
C ALA A 93 -6.57 -10.35 -18.57
N LEU A 94 -5.95 -9.45 -17.80
CA LEU A 94 -4.50 -9.48 -17.61
C LEU A 94 -4.09 -10.77 -16.89
N LYS A 95 -3.19 -11.54 -17.50
CA LYS A 95 -2.67 -12.82 -16.93
C LYS A 95 -2.11 -12.69 -15.51
N TRP A 96 -1.66 -11.50 -15.14
CA TRP A 96 -1.13 -11.19 -13.82
C TRP A 96 -2.18 -11.17 -12.72
N LEU A 97 -3.45 -11.02 -13.08
CA LEU A 97 -4.57 -11.09 -12.17
C LEU A 97 -5.04 -12.53 -11.91
N LEU A 98 -4.52 -13.54 -12.64
CA LEU A 98 -4.99 -14.92 -12.49
C LEU A 98 -4.97 -15.42 -11.04
N PRO A 99 -3.91 -15.19 -10.23
CA PRO A 99 -3.93 -15.60 -8.83
C PRO A 99 -5.02 -14.90 -8.00
N VAL A 100 -5.33 -13.63 -8.32
CA VAL A 100 -6.41 -12.89 -7.63
C VAL A 100 -7.78 -13.43 -8.00
N HIS A 101 -8.01 -13.74 -9.28
CA HIS A 101 -9.25 -14.38 -9.72
C HIS A 101 -9.41 -15.77 -9.10
N ALA A 102 -8.32 -16.53 -8.95
CA ALA A 102 -8.32 -17.81 -8.27
C ALA A 102 -8.72 -17.66 -6.79
N LEU A 103 -8.19 -16.65 -6.08
CA LEU A 103 -8.59 -16.36 -4.70
C LEU A 103 -10.07 -16.00 -4.58
N ILE A 104 -10.62 -15.19 -5.50
CA ILE A 104 -12.06 -14.87 -5.54
C ILE A 104 -12.89 -16.15 -5.75
N LEU A 105 -12.51 -16.97 -6.73
CA LEU A 105 -13.22 -18.20 -7.05
C LEU A 105 -13.19 -19.19 -5.87
N LEU A 106 -12.03 -19.35 -5.23
CA LEU A 106 -11.86 -20.21 -4.06
C LEU A 106 -12.66 -19.70 -2.86
N ALA A 107 -12.72 -18.38 -2.64
CA ALA A 107 -13.56 -17.80 -1.59
C ALA A 107 -15.04 -18.11 -1.81
N LEU A 108 -15.54 -17.92 -3.03
CA LEU A 108 -16.94 -18.24 -3.37
C LEU A 108 -17.24 -19.73 -3.31
N LEU A 109 -16.30 -20.58 -3.73
CA LEU A 109 -16.44 -22.03 -3.67
C LEU A 109 -16.44 -22.52 -2.22
N SER A 110 -15.49 -22.08 -1.40
CA SER A 110 -15.41 -22.39 0.03
C SER A 110 -16.67 -21.96 0.76
N ALA A 111 -17.15 -20.73 0.52
CA ALA A 111 -18.41 -20.22 1.02
C ALA A 111 -19.61 -21.10 0.65
N SER A 112 -19.69 -21.51 -0.63
CA SER A 112 -20.78 -22.35 -1.13
C SER A 112 -20.76 -23.75 -0.49
N LEU A 113 -19.58 -24.35 -0.32
CA LEU A 113 -19.41 -25.68 0.28
C LEU A 113 -19.74 -25.70 1.78
N ASN A 114 -19.51 -24.58 2.48
CA ASN A 114 -19.77 -24.46 3.92
C ASN A 114 -21.10 -23.75 4.26
N GLY A 115 -21.88 -23.35 3.26
CA GLY A 115 -23.21 -22.77 3.45
C GLY A 115 -23.24 -21.29 3.86
N ASP A 116 -22.12 -20.57 3.77
CA ASP A 116 -22.03 -19.13 4.06
C ASP A 116 -21.64 -18.31 2.82
N LEU A 117 -22.62 -18.05 1.95
CA LEU A 117 -22.43 -17.23 0.76
C LEU A 117 -22.13 -15.76 1.09
N VAL A 118 -22.54 -15.26 2.25
CA VAL A 118 -22.35 -13.85 2.62
C VAL A 118 -20.88 -13.57 2.88
N GLY A 119 -20.20 -14.44 3.64
CA GLY A 119 -18.74 -14.39 3.83
C GLY A 119 -17.99 -14.43 2.50
N GLY A 120 -18.39 -15.33 1.59
CA GLY A 120 -17.83 -15.43 0.24
C GLY A 120 -17.94 -14.14 -0.58
N ILE A 121 -19.11 -13.52 -0.60
CA ILE A 121 -19.35 -12.26 -1.32
C ILE A 121 -18.51 -11.12 -0.71
N ASN A 122 -18.42 -11.04 0.62
CA ASN A 122 -17.62 -10.03 1.30
C ASN A 122 -16.14 -10.08 0.89
N VAL A 123 -15.55 -11.29 0.88
CA VAL A 123 -14.17 -11.47 0.43
C VAL A 123 -14.00 -11.23 -1.07
N ALA A 124 -14.98 -11.63 -1.90
CA ALA A 124 -14.95 -11.35 -3.32
C ALA A 124 -14.95 -9.84 -3.61
N VAL A 125 -15.75 -9.04 -2.90
CA VAL A 125 -15.78 -7.58 -3.00
C VAL A 125 -14.44 -6.96 -2.57
N LYS A 126 -13.81 -7.46 -1.50
CA LYS A 126 -12.48 -7.03 -1.05
C LYS A 126 -11.43 -7.24 -2.16
N TYR A 127 -11.37 -8.41 -2.77
CA TYR A 127 -10.43 -8.65 -3.87
C TYR A 127 -10.80 -7.87 -5.15
N ALA A 128 -12.10 -7.66 -5.42
CA ALA A 128 -12.54 -6.80 -6.53
C ALA A 128 -12.09 -5.35 -6.33
N TYR A 129 -12.14 -4.82 -5.11
CA TYR A 129 -11.59 -3.51 -4.75
C TYR A 129 -10.09 -3.43 -5.11
N MET A 130 -9.32 -4.45 -4.72
CA MET A 130 -7.89 -4.52 -5.06
C MET A 130 -7.65 -4.55 -6.58
N ILE A 131 -8.43 -5.34 -7.33
CA ILE A 131 -8.34 -5.41 -8.81
C ILE A 131 -8.61 -4.02 -9.42
N VAL A 132 -9.63 -3.32 -8.94
CA VAL A 132 -9.99 -1.98 -9.41
C VAL A 132 -8.85 -0.98 -9.20
N ILE A 133 -8.27 -0.92 -7.99
CA ILE A 133 -7.14 -0.04 -7.70
C ILE A 133 -5.91 -0.41 -8.56
N LEU A 134 -5.62 -1.70 -8.69
CA LEU A 134 -4.52 -2.21 -9.52
C LEU A 134 -4.66 -1.79 -10.98
N ILE A 135 -5.83 -2.04 -11.58
CA ILE A 135 -6.06 -1.72 -12.99
C ILE A 135 -6.08 -0.20 -13.19
N ALA A 136 -6.69 0.56 -12.29
CA ALA A 136 -6.72 2.02 -12.38
C ALA A 136 -5.31 2.61 -12.31
N ALA A 137 -4.47 2.16 -11.36
CA ALA A 137 -3.06 2.56 -11.28
C ALA A 137 -2.28 2.18 -12.54
N PHE A 138 -2.46 0.95 -13.03
CA PHE A 138 -1.86 0.49 -14.28
C PHE A 138 -2.28 1.34 -15.49
N GLN A 139 -3.56 1.68 -15.61
CA GLN A 139 -4.09 2.54 -16.68
C GLN A 139 -3.58 3.98 -16.59
N ALA A 140 -3.45 4.52 -15.39
CA ALA A 140 -2.90 5.85 -15.16
C ALA A 140 -1.45 5.93 -15.62
N LEU A 141 -0.63 4.95 -15.22
CA LEU A 141 0.79 4.86 -15.63
C LEU A 141 0.97 4.65 -17.13
N ARG A 142 0.08 3.88 -17.78
CA ARG A 142 0.12 3.73 -19.24
C ARG A 142 -0.14 5.03 -20.00
N ARG A 143 -0.91 5.96 -19.41
CA ARG A 143 -1.18 7.28 -20.01
C ARG A 143 -0.10 8.30 -19.66
N ASP A 144 0.46 8.21 -18.45
CA ASP A 144 1.49 9.10 -17.96
C ASP A 144 2.66 8.29 -17.36
N PRO A 145 3.61 7.84 -18.20
CA PRO A 145 4.73 7.00 -17.76
C PRO A 145 5.65 7.67 -16.73
N GLU A 146 5.65 9.00 -16.65
CA GLU A 146 6.36 9.79 -15.64
C GLU A 146 5.68 9.76 -14.25
N ALA A 147 4.53 9.09 -14.16
CA ALA A 147 3.77 8.85 -12.94
C ALA A 147 3.45 10.16 -12.17
N ARG A 148 3.16 11.26 -12.86
CA ARG A 148 2.86 12.56 -12.21
C ARG A 148 1.62 12.49 -11.34
N PHE A 149 0.69 11.59 -11.62
CA PHE A 149 -0.45 11.35 -10.74
C PHE A 149 -0.02 10.87 -9.34
N LEU A 150 1.13 10.19 -9.18
CA LEU A 150 1.64 9.80 -7.86
C LEU A 150 2.09 11.00 -7.03
N ASN A 151 2.56 12.08 -7.67
CA ASN A 151 2.86 13.32 -6.96
C ASN A 151 1.61 13.89 -6.29
N TRP A 152 0.48 13.83 -7.01
CA TRP A 152 -0.82 14.26 -6.52
C TRP A 152 -1.46 13.24 -5.58
N ALA A 153 -1.15 11.95 -5.71
CA ALA A 153 -1.61 10.92 -4.77
C ALA A 153 -1.02 11.08 -3.36
N MET A 154 0.09 11.80 -3.18
CA MET A 154 0.56 12.18 -1.84
C MET A 154 -0.52 12.98 -1.08
N VAL A 155 -1.36 13.76 -1.78
CA VAL A 155 -2.48 14.52 -1.19
C VAL A 155 -3.51 13.59 -0.54
N SER A 156 -3.68 12.38 -1.06
CA SER A 156 -4.59 11.37 -0.51
C SER A 156 -4.26 10.95 0.93
N PHE A 157 -3.05 11.23 1.40
CA PHE A 157 -2.56 10.86 2.73
C PHE A 157 -2.46 12.06 3.68
N LEU A 158 -2.77 13.28 3.23
CA LEU A 158 -2.86 14.45 4.11
C LEU A 158 -3.85 14.27 5.26
N PRO A 159 -5.03 13.63 5.10
CA PRO A 159 -5.92 13.35 6.23
C PRO A 159 -5.20 12.64 7.38
N LEU A 160 -4.40 11.61 7.08
CA LEU A 160 -3.66 10.86 8.11
C LEU A 160 -2.70 11.75 8.88
N LEU A 161 -1.91 12.56 8.16
CA LEU A 161 -0.90 13.43 8.76
C LEU A 161 -1.53 14.58 9.56
N VAL A 162 -2.58 15.20 9.03
CA VAL A 162 -3.25 16.33 9.69
C VAL A 162 -4.00 15.86 10.93
N PHE A 163 -4.76 14.77 10.85
CA PHE A 163 -5.47 14.26 12.02
C PHE A 163 -4.52 13.74 13.09
N GLN A 164 -3.39 13.12 12.71
CA GLN A 164 -2.37 12.75 13.70
C GLN A 164 -1.71 13.97 14.35
N ALA A 165 -1.40 15.00 13.58
CA ALA A 165 -0.87 16.27 14.11
C ALA A 165 -1.86 16.95 15.06
N LEU A 166 -3.16 16.94 14.74
CA LEU A 166 -4.21 17.45 15.62
C LEU A 166 -4.33 16.60 16.89
N SER A 167 -4.20 15.28 16.78
CA SER A 167 -4.24 14.37 17.92
C SER A 167 -3.10 14.73 18.88
N LEU A 168 -1.87 14.88 18.37
CA LEU A 168 -0.71 15.36 19.14
C LEU A 168 -0.95 16.74 19.78
N ALA A 169 -1.42 17.72 19.00
CA ALA A 169 -1.64 19.09 19.47
C ALA A 169 -2.70 19.18 20.56
N LEU A 170 -3.74 18.34 20.49
CA LEU A 170 -4.83 18.29 21.47
C LEU A 170 -4.56 17.30 22.61
N ASN A 171 -3.39 16.67 22.63
CA ASN A 171 -2.99 15.67 23.60
C ASN A 171 -4.05 14.55 23.79
N MET A 172 -4.53 14.00 22.68
CA MET A 172 -5.46 12.85 22.62
C MET A 172 -4.79 11.56 22.15
N PRO A 173 -3.96 10.90 22.97
CA PRO A 173 -3.37 9.61 22.64
C PRO A 173 -4.37 8.47 22.84
N LYS A 174 -4.13 7.35 22.14
CA LYS A 174 -4.76 6.06 22.44
C LYS A 174 -3.76 5.20 23.23
N GLY A 175 -4.24 4.33 24.13
CA GLY A 175 -3.39 3.28 24.70
C GLY A 175 -3.05 2.22 23.63
N ALA A 176 -1.80 1.78 23.58
CA ALA A 176 -1.39 0.74 22.63
C ALA A 176 -2.19 -0.56 22.84
N GLU A 177 -2.49 -1.29 21.75
CA GLU A 177 -3.25 -2.56 21.80
C GLU A 177 -2.58 -3.66 22.64
N ASP A 178 -1.26 -3.61 22.80
CA ASP A 178 -0.46 -4.52 23.63
C ASP A 178 -0.35 -4.07 25.09
N GLY A 179 -0.97 -2.93 25.44
CA GLY A 179 -1.03 -2.40 26.80
C GLY A 179 0.18 -1.56 27.22
N ASP A 180 1.19 -1.39 26.36
CA ASP A 180 2.41 -0.65 26.69
C ASP A 180 2.58 0.62 25.85
N GLY A 181 2.37 1.77 26.50
CA GLY A 181 2.62 3.09 25.92
C GLY A 181 1.42 3.78 25.27
N LEU A 182 1.71 4.95 24.72
CA LEU A 182 0.75 5.85 24.08
C LEU A 182 1.04 5.92 22.58
N VAL A 183 -0.01 5.81 21.78
CA VAL A 183 0.05 5.89 20.32
C VAL A 183 -0.81 7.03 19.79
N TRP A 184 -0.35 7.63 18.70
CA TRP A 184 -1.01 8.77 18.07
C TRP A 184 -1.52 8.36 16.70
N ILE A 185 -2.82 8.10 16.57
CA ILE A 185 -3.41 7.56 15.33
C ILE A 185 -4.52 8.43 14.74
N GLY A 186 -4.60 9.70 15.14
CA GLY A 186 -5.44 10.69 14.47
C GLY A 186 -6.92 10.32 14.41
N GLY A 187 -7.47 9.78 15.48
CA GLY A 187 -8.89 9.40 15.55
C GLY A 187 -9.23 8.11 14.79
N TYR A 188 -8.25 7.31 14.35
CA TYR A 188 -8.49 5.92 13.96
C TYR A 188 -8.77 5.04 15.19
N ASN A 189 -9.45 3.91 14.97
CA ASN A 189 -9.66 2.92 16.03
C ASN A 189 -8.49 1.93 16.15
N HIS A 190 -7.98 1.44 15.02
CA HIS A 190 -6.93 0.42 14.96
C HIS A 190 -5.61 0.99 14.43
N GLU A 191 -4.55 0.77 15.18
CA GLU A 191 -3.19 1.21 14.86
C GLU A 191 -2.67 0.55 13.58
N ALA A 192 -3.04 -0.72 13.38
CA ALA A 192 -2.70 -1.50 12.19
C ALA A 192 -3.22 -0.84 10.90
N ALA A 193 -4.49 -0.44 10.87
CA ALA A 193 -5.11 0.16 9.69
C ALA A 193 -4.50 1.53 9.38
N PHE A 194 -4.34 2.37 10.40
CA PHE A 194 -3.70 3.67 10.27
C PHE A 194 -2.26 3.55 9.72
N SER A 195 -1.48 2.62 10.28
CA SER A 195 -0.08 2.43 9.92
C SER A 195 0.09 1.86 8.50
N VAL A 196 -0.77 0.92 8.08
CA VAL A 196 -0.75 0.40 6.70
C VAL A 196 -1.16 1.47 5.68
N ALA A 197 -2.10 2.35 6.03
CA ALA A 197 -2.43 3.50 5.19
C ALA A 197 -1.25 4.47 5.07
N LEU A 198 -0.55 4.78 6.16
CA LEU A 198 0.67 5.60 6.14
C LEU A 198 1.80 4.96 5.33
N LEU A 199 1.98 3.63 5.43
CA LEU A 199 2.95 2.90 4.61
C LEU A 199 2.62 2.99 3.11
N THR A 200 1.34 3.02 2.76
CA THR A 200 0.89 3.31 1.39
C THR A 200 1.29 4.71 0.97
N GLY A 201 1.12 5.70 1.84
CA GLY A 201 1.63 7.05 1.64
C GLY A 201 3.14 7.04 1.40
N PHE A 202 3.91 6.38 2.26
CA PHE A 202 5.36 6.26 2.12
C PHE A 202 5.76 5.63 0.77
N LEU A 203 5.09 4.56 0.34
CA LEU A 203 5.29 3.95 -0.97
C LEU A 203 5.01 4.94 -2.11
N VAL A 204 3.89 5.68 -2.04
CA VAL A 204 3.52 6.71 -3.04
C VAL A 204 4.61 7.78 -3.12
N GLY A 205 5.08 8.29 -1.98
CA GLY A 205 6.20 9.25 -1.95
C GLY A 205 7.51 8.66 -2.48
N GLY A 206 7.75 7.37 -2.26
CA GLY A 206 8.90 6.63 -2.78
C GLY A 206 8.86 6.54 -4.31
N LEU A 207 7.67 6.35 -4.90
CA LEU A 207 7.43 6.22 -6.33
C LEU A 207 7.21 7.56 -7.06
N ALA A 208 6.85 8.64 -6.35
CA ALA A 208 6.57 9.98 -6.89
C ALA A 208 7.84 10.74 -7.34
N ARG A 209 8.55 10.23 -8.36
CA ARG A 209 9.85 10.77 -8.79
C ARG A 209 9.81 12.12 -9.46
N SER A 210 8.67 12.48 -10.05
CA SER A 210 8.47 13.77 -10.70
C SER A 210 8.08 14.88 -9.72
N ALA A 211 7.88 14.56 -8.44
CA ALA A 211 7.61 15.56 -7.40
C ALA A 211 8.88 16.40 -7.12
N PRO A 212 8.72 17.69 -6.76
CA PRO A 212 9.84 18.50 -6.30
C PRO A 212 10.56 17.80 -5.13
N ARG A 213 11.89 17.74 -5.19
CA ARG A 213 12.72 16.99 -4.22
C ARG A 213 12.39 17.38 -2.77
N ALA A 214 12.29 18.67 -2.49
CA ALA A 214 11.96 19.17 -1.15
C ALA A 214 10.60 18.68 -0.65
N VAL A 215 9.56 18.75 -1.49
CA VAL A 215 8.20 18.29 -1.15
C VAL A 215 8.19 16.79 -0.90
N ARG A 216 8.84 16.01 -1.78
CA ARG A 216 8.95 14.55 -1.65
C ARG A 216 9.70 14.14 -0.39
N THR A 217 10.85 14.76 -0.11
CA THR A 217 11.63 14.47 1.09
C THR A 217 10.85 14.84 2.35
N ALA A 218 10.24 16.04 2.39
CA ALA A 218 9.41 16.44 3.52
C ALA A 218 8.26 15.45 3.77
N PHE A 219 7.56 15.03 2.71
CA PHE A 219 6.48 14.05 2.81
C PHE A 219 6.96 12.68 3.29
N LEU A 220 8.09 12.17 2.78
CA LEU A 220 8.68 10.90 3.23
C LEU A 220 9.13 10.96 4.70
N THR A 221 9.72 12.08 5.13
CA THR A 221 10.11 12.29 6.52
C THR A 221 8.89 12.37 7.43
N LEU A 222 7.87 13.14 7.04
CA LEU A 222 6.62 13.25 7.81
C LEU A 222 5.90 11.91 7.94
N THR A 223 5.80 11.14 6.84
CA THR A 223 5.19 9.79 6.87
C THR A 223 6.00 8.79 7.69
N LEU A 224 7.34 8.86 7.65
CA LEU A 224 8.19 8.05 8.51
C LEU A 224 7.94 8.36 10.00
N VAL A 225 7.99 9.64 10.38
CA VAL A 225 7.72 10.08 11.77
C VAL A 225 6.31 9.67 12.19
N ALA A 226 5.33 9.84 11.31
CA ALA A 226 3.95 9.44 11.53
C ALA A 226 3.81 7.93 11.83
N ILE A 227 4.51 7.06 11.09
CA ILE A 227 4.51 5.61 11.33
C ILE A 227 5.13 5.27 12.70
N LEU A 228 6.23 5.95 13.07
CA LEU A 228 6.86 5.74 14.37
C LEU A 228 5.94 6.18 15.53
N LEU A 229 5.26 7.32 15.39
CA LEU A 229 4.30 7.83 16.39
C LEU A 229 3.02 6.99 16.49
N ALA A 230 2.66 6.28 15.41
CA ALA A 230 1.56 5.32 15.44
C ALA A 230 1.89 4.05 16.25
N GLY A 231 3.18 3.77 16.51
CA GLY A 231 3.64 2.72 17.42
C GLY A 231 3.43 1.28 16.94
N TYR A 232 2.86 1.06 15.75
CA TYR A 232 2.51 -0.29 15.30
C TYR A 232 3.74 -1.08 14.81
N ARG A 233 4.23 -1.95 15.69
CA ARG A 233 5.51 -2.68 15.56
C ARG A 233 5.69 -3.36 14.20
N THR A 234 4.68 -4.10 13.72
CA THR A 234 4.78 -4.83 12.45
C THR A 234 4.95 -3.91 11.25
N THR A 235 4.29 -2.74 11.22
CA THR A 235 4.49 -1.78 10.12
C THR A 235 5.84 -1.11 10.20
N ILE A 236 6.37 -0.82 11.40
CA ILE A 236 7.72 -0.29 11.57
C ILE A 236 8.76 -1.27 10.99
N LEU A 237 8.63 -2.57 11.30
CA LEU A 237 9.50 -3.62 10.76
C LEU A 237 9.36 -3.75 9.23
N ALA A 238 8.13 -3.76 8.72
CA ALA A 238 7.86 -3.83 7.29
C ALA A 238 8.36 -2.59 6.52
N LEU A 239 8.38 -1.42 7.15
CA LEU A 239 8.86 -0.18 6.55
C LEU A 239 10.37 -0.22 6.31
N ALA A 240 11.15 -0.88 7.15
CA ALA A 240 12.62 -0.90 7.09
C ALA A 240 13.20 -1.22 5.68
N PRO A 241 12.85 -2.33 5.02
CA PRO A 241 13.35 -2.63 3.67
C PRO A 241 12.92 -1.56 2.65
N LEU A 242 11.70 -1.05 2.74
CA LEU A 242 11.16 -0.05 1.82
C LEU A 242 11.84 1.32 2.01
N ALA A 243 12.06 1.73 3.26
CA ALA A 243 12.75 2.97 3.61
C ALA A 243 14.21 2.92 3.15
N LEU A 244 14.89 1.79 3.38
CA LEU A 244 16.26 1.57 2.90
C LEU A 244 16.33 1.68 1.37
N ALA A 245 15.43 1.02 0.65
CA ALA A 245 15.40 1.08 -0.81
C ALA A 245 15.12 2.49 -1.34
N THR A 246 14.21 3.22 -0.68
CA THR A 246 13.89 4.61 -1.02
C THR A 246 15.08 5.53 -0.77
N PHE A 247 15.78 5.35 0.35
CA PHE A 247 16.95 6.12 0.73
C PHE A 247 18.12 5.87 -0.23
N LEU A 248 18.50 4.62 -0.46
CA LEU A 248 19.57 4.24 -1.39
C LEU A 248 19.26 4.70 -2.83
N GLY A 249 18.00 4.61 -3.25
CA GLY A 249 17.53 5.18 -4.52
C GLY A 249 17.68 6.70 -4.60
N GLY A 250 17.50 7.41 -3.48
CA GLY A 250 17.75 8.84 -3.38
C GLY A 250 19.24 9.19 -3.49
N LEU A 251 20.11 8.48 -2.75
CA LEU A 251 21.56 8.73 -2.74
C LEU A 251 22.19 8.48 -4.12
N THR A 252 21.77 7.44 -4.82
CA THR A 252 22.26 7.17 -6.18
C THR A 252 21.90 8.26 -7.19
N MET A 253 20.89 9.09 -6.89
CA MET A 253 20.45 10.20 -7.75
C MET A 253 21.01 11.56 -7.34
N SER A 254 21.43 11.75 -6.09
CA SER A 254 21.94 13.03 -5.57
C SER A 254 23.47 13.11 -5.56
N VAL A 255 24.17 11.99 -5.67
CA VAL A 255 25.62 11.91 -5.40
C VAL A 255 26.40 11.59 -6.68
N ARG A 256 27.54 12.29 -6.85
CA ARG A 256 28.51 12.01 -7.90
C ARG A 256 29.03 10.57 -7.78
N ARG A 257 29.33 9.93 -8.91
CA ARG A 257 29.60 8.47 -8.96
C ARG A 257 30.77 8.03 -8.06
N ASP A 258 31.76 8.88 -7.89
CA ASP A 258 32.94 8.75 -7.02
C ASP A 258 32.60 8.73 -5.52
N GLN A 259 31.59 9.48 -5.09
CA GLN A 259 31.19 9.58 -3.68
C GLN A 259 30.12 8.56 -3.26
N ARG A 260 29.55 7.81 -4.23
CA ARG A 260 28.47 6.84 -3.97
C ARG A 260 28.89 5.70 -3.04
N GLY A 261 30.13 5.23 -3.17
CA GLY A 261 30.67 4.17 -2.30
C GLY A 261 30.69 4.63 -0.84
N ALA A 262 31.30 5.78 -0.58
CA ALA A 262 31.38 6.37 0.75
C ALA A 262 29.99 6.66 1.34
N MET A 263 29.09 7.28 0.56
CA MET A 263 27.73 7.55 1.05
C MET A 263 26.88 6.29 1.25
N ALA A 264 27.05 5.25 0.44
CA ALA A 264 26.38 3.97 0.68
C ALA A 264 26.87 3.31 1.96
N VAL A 265 28.16 3.43 2.29
CA VAL A 265 28.71 2.98 3.58
C VAL A 265 28.13 3.80 4.73
N THR A 266 28.16 5.15 4.66
CA THR A 266 27.57 6.00 5.70
C THR A 266 26.07 5.74 5.89
N ALA A 267 25.34 5.52 4.79
CA ALA A 267 23.94 5.15 4.78
C ALA A 267 23.67 3.83 5.48
N THR A 268 24.51 2.83 5.20
CA THR A 268 24.41 1.50 5.80
C THR A 268 24.71 1.59 7.28
N VAL A 269 25.76 2.31 7.68
CA VAL A 269 26.11 2.54 9.09
C VAL A 269 24.99 3.25 9.83
N ALA A 270 24.44 4.33 9.27
CA ALA A 270 23.31 5.06 9.84
C ALA A 270 22.04 4.17 9.93
N GLY A 271 21.80 3.36 8.90
CA GLY A 271 20.70 2.39 8.88
C GLY A 271 20.85 1.31 9.94
N VAL A 272 22.06 0.78 10.14
CA VAL A 272 22.39 -0.18 11.19
C VAL A 272 22.24 0.45 12.57
N LEU A 273 22.66 1.71 12.75
CA LEU A 273 22.47 2.46 14.00
C LEU A 273 20.98 2.67 14.29
N LEU A 274 20.19 3.12 13.33
CA LEU A 274 18.74 3.27 13.49
C LEU A 274 18.04 1.93 13.77
N PHE A 275 18.46 0.87 13.08
CA PHE A 275 17.98 -0.49 13.33
C PHE A 275 18.39 -0.97 14.73
N ALA A 276 19.61 -0.71 15.18
CA ALA A 276 20.08 -1.06 16.52
C ALA A 276 19.29 -0.31 17.59
N ILE A 277 19.04 0.99 17.40
CA ILE A 277 18.17 1.78 18.30
C ILE A 277 16.76 1.18 18.34
N ALA A 278 16.16 0.87 17.19
CA ALA A 278 14.86 0.23 17.14
C ALA A 278 14.87 -1.16 17.79
N ALA A 279 15.90 -1.98 17.55
CA ALA A 279 16.05 -3.31 18.12
C ALA A 279 16.21 -3.26 19.65
N LEU A 280 16.92 -2.26 20.18
CA LEU A 280 17.04 -2.03 21.62
C LEU A 280 15.71 -1.57 22.23
N SER A 281 15.01 -0.64 21.56
CA SER A 281 13.70 -0.15 21.99
C SER A 281 12.60 -1.22 21.98
N TYR A 282 12.74 -2.26 21.14
CA TYR A 282 11.79 -3.38 21.03
C TYR A 282 12.39 -4.74 21.46
N SER A 283 13.44 -4.71 22.28
CA SER A 283 14.27 -5.89 22.59
C SER A 283 13.49 -7.10 23.09
N GLN A 284 12.45 -6.91 23.91
CA GLN A 284 11.58 -7.99 24.39
C GLN A 284 10.84 -8.70 23.24
N SER A 285 10.34 -7.96 22.25
CA SER A 285 9.67 -8.54 21.08
C SER A 285 10.60 -9.26 20.13
N PHE A 286 11.85 -8.80 20.02
CA PHE A 286 12.87 -9.50 19.24
C PHE A 286 13.38 -10.76 19.96
N ALA A 287 13.42 -10.77 21.30
CA ALA A 287 13.73 -11.95 22.09
C ALA A 287 12.67 -13.05 21.88
N ASP A 288 11.38 -12.68 21.93
CA ASP A 288 10.27 -13.60 21.64
C ASP A 288 10.33 -14.16 20.21
N LEU A 289 10.63 -13.30 19.22
CA LEU A 289 10.79 -13.72 17.83
C LEU A 289 11.99 -14.67 17.65
N ALA A 290 13.10 -14.40 18.33
CA ALA A 290 14.28 -15.26 18.31
C ALA A 290 14.01 -16.62 18.97
N ALA A 291 13.26 -16.64 20.09
CA ALA A 291 12.82 -17.87 20.74
C ALA A 291 11.93 -18.71 19.81
N PHE A 292 10.98 -18.08 19.11
CA PHE A 292 10.15 -18.77 18.11
C PHE A 292 10.96 -19.32 16.94
N LEU A 293 11.94 -18.56 16.42
CA LEU A 293 12.78 -19.02 15.31
C LEU A 293 13.75 -20.14 15.71
N ALA A 294 14.13 -20.23 16.98
CA ALA A 294 15.02 -21.26 17.49
C ALA A 294 14.33 -22.63 17.58
N ASP A 295 13.06 -22.68 17.99
CA ASP A 295 12.25 -23.90 18.01
C ASP A 295 10.78 -23.62 17.63
N PRO A 296 10.47 -23.55 16.32
CA PRO A 296 9.10 -23.33 15.87
C PRO A 296 8.16 -24.49 16.23
N ALA A 297 8.68 -25.72 16.34
CA ALA A 297 7.88 -26.91 16.60
C ALA A 297 7.37 -26.94 18.05
N ALA A 298 8.14 -26.40 19.00
CA ALA A 298 7.69 -26.26 20.39
C ALA A 298 6.47 -25.33 20.55
N LEU A 299 6.31 -24.35 19.65
CA LEU A 299 5.25 -23.33 19.72
C LEU A 299 4.10 -23.56 18.73
N ILE A 300 4.18 -24.54 17.83
CA ILE A 300 3.04 -25.03 17.04
C ILE A 300 2.59 -26.38 17.59
N LYS A 301 1.83 -26.32 18.69
CA LYS A 301 1.28 -27.47 19.41
C LYS A 301 -0.21 -27.29 19.71
N PRO A 302 -0.94 -28.31 20.18
CA PRO A 302 -2.35 -28.18 20.52
C PRO A 302 -2.58 -27.03 21.52
N PRO A 303 -3.62 -26.18 21.36
CA PRO A 303 -3.85 -25.01 22.22
C PRO A 303 -3.95 -25.32 23.72
N ARG A 304 -4.39 -26.53 24.08
CA ARG A 304 -4.47 -27.00 25.47
C ARG A 304 -3.10 -27.23 26.13
N ASP A 305 -2.05 -27.42 25.33
CA ASP A 305 -0.71 -27.76 25.79
C ASP A 305 0.19 -26.52 25.96
N PHE A 306 -0.34 -25.32 25.75
CA PHE A 306 0.35 -24.05 26.03
C PHE A 306 0.33 -23.72 27.52
N ASP A 307 1.52 -23.54 28.09
CA ASP A 307 1.70 -23.05 29.46
C ASP A 307 1.40 -21.54 29.58
N LEU A 308 1.47 -21.00 30.80
CA LEU A 308 1.15 -19.58 31.04
C LEU A 308 2.16 -18.61 30.40
N LEU A 309 3.41 -19.00 30.26
CA LEU A 309 4.49 -18.17 29.72
C LEU A 309 4.42 -18.14 28.18
N GLU A 310 4.23 -19.29 27.55
CA GLU A 310 4.08 -19.45 26.11
C GLU A 310 2.86 -18.71 25.56
N ARG A 311 1.80 -18.58 26.37
CA ARG A 311 0.61 -17.78 26.04
C ARG A 311 0.90 -16.28 25.90
N GLN A 312 2.02 -15.81 26.44
CA GLN A 312 2.41 -14.39 26.39
C GLN A 312 3.40 -14.10 25.25
N VAL A 313 4.07 -15.14 24.71
CA VAL A 313 5.06 -15.01 23.63
C VAL A 313 4.46 -14.35 22.40
N MET A 314 5.11 -13.29 21.90
CA MET A 314 4.65 -12.52 20.74
C MET A 314 3.20 -12.05 20.85
N SER A 315 2.74 -11.68 22.06
CA SER A 315 1.35 -11.30 22.34
C SER A 315 0.35 -12.44 22.08
N GLY A 316 0.75 -13.68 22.33
CA GLY A 316 -0.10 -14.88 22.19
C GLY A 316 -0.33 -15.35 20.75
N ARG A 317 0.41 -14.81 19.78
CA ARG A 317 0.27 -15.18 18.36
C ARG A 317 0.46 -16.68 18.08
N PRO A 318 1.46 -17.37 18.65
CA PRO A 318 1.60 -18.82 18.41
C PRO A 318 0.39 -19.62 18.87
N LEU A 319 -0.18 -19.30 20.04
CA LEU A 319 -1.43 -19.90 20.51
C LEU A 319 -2.58 -19.66 19.54
N ILE A 320 -2.74 -18.42 19.07
CA ILE A 320 -3.78 -18.07 18.11
C ILE A 320 -3.57 -18.88 16.83
N TRP A 321 -2.36 -18.91 16.27
CA TRP A 321 -2.06 -19.67 15.06
C TRP A 321 -2.35 -21.16 15.22
N SER A 322 -1.88 -21.77 16.31
CA SER A 322 -2.20 -23.15 16.65
C SER A 322 -3.71 -23.39 16.71
N SER A 323 -4.47 -22.47 17.32
CA SER A 323 -5.92 -22.63 17.45
C SER A 323 -6.62 -22.74 16.08
N TYR A 324 -6.19 -21.92 15.11
CA TYR A 324 -6.69 -21.98 13.74
C TYR A 324 -6.22 -23.23 13.00
N ILE A 325 -4.94 -23.60 13.14
CA ILE A 325 -4.36 -24.78 12.46
C ILE A 325 -5.03 -26.06 12.95
N TYR A 326 -5.24 -26.22 14.25
CA TYR A 326 -5.88 -27.41 14.81
C TYR A 326 -7.38 -27.46 14.50
N ALA A 327 -8.09 -26.32 14.54
CA ALA A 327 -9.48 -26.28 14.09
C ALA A 327 -9.63 -26.66 12.61
N TRP A 328 -8.68 -26.25 11.77
CA TRP A 328 -8.62 -26.70 10.38
C TRP A 328 -8.28 -28.19 10.26
N ALA A 329 -7.34 -28.69 11.08
CA ALA A 329 -6.93 -30.10 11.08
C ALA A 329 -8.10 -31.04 11.46
N ASP A 330 -8.98 -30.59 12.36
CA ASP A 330 -10.19 -31.32 12.76
C ASP A 330 -11.31 -31.26 11.70
N GLY A 331 -11.12 -30.51 10.61
CA GLY A 331 -12.06 -30.41 9.49
C GLY A 331 -12.12 -31.68 8.62
N THR A 332 -13.12 -31.70 7.73
CA THR A 332 -13.29 -32.78 6.74
C THR A 332 -12.23 -32.71 5.63
N PRO A 333 -12.00 -33.80 4.86
CA PRO A 333 -11.07 -33.77 3.74
C PRO A 333 -11.36 -32.68 2.69
N LEU A 334 -12.63 -32.35 2.46
CA LEU A 334 -13.00 -31.23 1.58
C LEU A 334 -12.62 -29.88 2.17
N GLN A 335 -12.79 -29.69 3.49
CA GLN A 335 -12.37 -28.47 4.20
C GLN A 335 -10.84 -28.36 4.28
N HIS A 336 -10.09 -29.46 4.24
CA HIS A 336 -8.63 -29.38 4.09
C HIS A 336 -8.21 -28.76 2.76
N LEU A 337 -8.97 -29.04 1.68
CA LEU A 337 -8.68 -28.52 0.34
C LEU A 337 -9.22 -27.11 0.12
N PHE A 338 -10.45 -26.83 0.57
CA PHE A 338 -11.19 -25.59 0.29
C PHE A 338 -11.43 -24.69 1.51
N GLY A 339 -11.08 -25.13 2.70
CA GLY A 339 -11.27 -24.39 3.96
C GLY A 339 -12.68 -24.48 4.53
N LEU A 340 -12.87 -23.83 5.68
CA LEU A 340 -14.12 -23.81 6.45
C LEU A 340 -15.09 -22.69 6.04
N GLY A 341 -14.71 -21.85 5.08
CA GLY A 341 -15.51 -20.72 4.63
C GLY A 341 -14.85 -19.38 4.98
N PRO A 342 -14.97 -18.34 4.13
CA PRO A 342 -14.50 -17.00 4.46
C PRO A 342 -15.26 -16.40 5.63
N GLU A 343 -14.58 -15.68 6.52
CA GLU A 343 -15.15 -15.07 7.74
C GLU A 343 -15.75 -16.09 8.75
N SER A 344 -15.60 -17.40 8.52
CA SER A 344 -16.07 -18.49 9.42
C SER A 344 -15.36 -18.55 10.78
N TRP A 345 -14.40 -17.66 11.00
CA TRP A 345 -13.73 -17.50 12.29
C TRP A 345 -14.60 -16.71 13.28
N GLU A 346 -15.51 -15.87 12.78
CA GLU A 346 -16.42 -15.06 13.59
C GLU A 346 -17.36 -15.96 14.40
N GLY A 347 -17.42 -15.75 15.71
CA GLY A 347 -18.19 -16.59 16.63
C GLY A 347 -17.49 -17.87 17.10
N VAL A 348 -16.36 -18.25 16.50
CA VAL A 348 -15.52 -19.39 16.93
C VAL A 348 -14.31 -18.90 17.72
N PHE A 349 -13.61 -17.88 17.19
CA PHE A 349 -12.42 -17.32 17.81
C PHE A 349 -12.67 -15.90 18.31
N LYS A 350 -11.98 -15.52 19.39
CA LYS A 350 -12.06 -14.15 19.93
C LYS A 350 -11.37 -13.14 19.03
N VAL A 351 -10.31 -13.55 18.34
CA VAL A 351 -9.47 -12.68 17.50
C VAL A 351 -9.04 -13.42 16.24
N TYR A 352 -8.91 -12.68 15.14
CA TYR A 352 -8.38 -13.17 13.87
C TYR A 352 -6.91 -13.62 14.03
N PRO A 353 -6.35 -14.44 13.11
CA PRO A 353 -5.06 -15.08 13.35
C PRO A 353 -3.86 -14.13 13.20
N HIS A 354 -4.08 -12.91 12.70
CA HIS A 354 -3.03 -11.95 12.39
C HIS A 354 -1.92 -12.51 11.47
N ASN A 355 -2.15 -13.61 10.77
CA ASN A 355 -1.25 -14.17 9.76
C ASN A 355 -2.08 -14.61 8.55
N THR A 356 -1.76 -14.06 7.38
CA THR A 356 -2.54 -14.27 6.15
C THR A 356 -2.52 -15.73 5.72
N LEU A 357 -1.40 -16.44 5.87
CA LEU A 357 -1.32 -17.83 5.46
C LEU A 357 -2.14 -18.73 6.38
N VAL A 358 -2.09 -18.49 7.70
CA VAL A 358 -2.92 -19.21 8.67
C VAL A 358 -4.41 -18.95 8.42
N SER A 359 -4.78 -17.68 8.20
CA SER A 359 -6.17 -17.33 7.84
C SER A 359 -6.60 -18.00 6.54
N THR A 360 -5.75 -17.95 5.52
CA THR A 360 -6.04 -18.53 4.20
C THR A 360 -6.16 -20.05 4.29
N LEU A 361 -5.33 -20.71 5.11
CA LEU A 361 -5.44 -22.15 5.33
C LEU A 361 -6.79 -22.50 5.98
N TYR A 362 -7.16 -21.79 7.03
CA TYR A 362 -8.42 -22.01 7.73
C TYR A 362 -9.63 -21.74 6.82
N GLU A 363 -9.67 -20.59 6.13
CA GLU A 363 -10.84 -20.16 5.35
C GLU A 363 -10.92 -20.80 3.96
N LEU A 364 -9.77 -20.98 3.29
CA LEU A 364 -9.68 -21.36 1.87
C LEU A 364 -8.89 -22.65 1.62
N GLY A 365 -8.37 -23.31 2.66
CA GLY A 365 -7.66 -24.59 2.56
C GLY A 365 -6.32 -24.50 1.82
N TRP A 366 -5.79 -25.67 1.46
CA TRP A 366 -4.52 -25.76 0.74
C TRP A 366 -4.53 -25.06 -0.62
N PHE A 367 -5.66 -25.07 -1.33
CA PHE A 367 -5.75 -24.37 -2.61
C PHE A 367 -5.71 -22.85 -2.44
N GLY A 368 -6.33 -22.32 -1.37
CA GLY A 368 -6.18 -20.92 -1.00
C GLY A 368 -4.73 -20.54 -0.75
N VAL A 369 -4.03 -21.33 0.06
CA VAL A 369 -2.61 -21.10 0.38
C VAL A 369 -1.76 -21.11 -0.90
N ALA A 370 -1.97 -22.09 -1.78
CA ALA A 370 -1.28 -22.16 -3.07
C ALA A 370 -1.55 -20.93 -3.94
N ALA A 371 -2.81 -20.46 -4.03
CA ALA A 371 -3.17 -19.27 -4.79
C ALA A 371 -2.54 -17.99 -4.20
N MET A 372 -2.46 -17.87 -2.88
CA MET A 372 -1.81 -16.75 -2.19
C MET A 372 -0.29 -16.73 -2.45
N ILE A 373 0.37 -17.89 -2.34
CA ILE A 373 1.80 -18.03 -2.68
C ILE A 373 2.02 -17.72 -4.16
N ALA A 374 1.14 -18.17 -5.05
CA ALA A 374 1.21 -17.84 -6.47
C ALA A 374 1.07 -16.33 -6.72
N LEU A 375 0.17 -15.64 -6.02
CA LEU A 375 0.01 -14.18 -6.11
C LEU A 375 1.32 -13.46 -5.74
N TRP A 376 1.91 -13.80 -4.59
CA TRP A 376 3.18 -13.20 -4.18
C TRP A 376 4.31 -13.54 -5.16
N THR A 377 4.43 -14.80 -5.55
CA THR A 377 5.49 -15.26 -6.46
C THR A 377 5.42 -14.55 -7.82
N VAL A 378 4.23 -14.45 -8.41
CA VAL A 378 4.03 -13.74 -9.68
C VAL A 378 4.42 -12.27 -9.54
N MET A 379 4.02 -11.60 -8.45
CA MET A 379 4.31 -10.18 -8.22
C MET A 379 5.77 -9.89 -7.82
N PHE A 380 6.45 -10.84 -7.17
CA PHE A 380 7.89 -10.77 -6.94
C PHE A 380 8.69 -10.98 -8.23
N ALA A 381 8.38 -12.01 -9.01
CA ALA A 381 9.05 -12.28 -10.29
C ALA A 381 8.89 -11.09 -11.25
N ALA A 382 7.69 -10.53 -11.26
CA ALA A 382 7.35 -9.27 -11.88
C ALA A 382 8.23 -8.09 -11.45
N ALA A 383 8.30 -7.81 -10.15
CA ALA A 383 9.14 -6.75 -9.59
C ALA A 383 10.62 -6.96 -9.96
N ALA A 384 11.10 -8.20 -9.91
CA ALA A 384 12.46 -8.55 -10.33
C ALA A 384 12.72 -8.29 -11.82
N SER A 385 11.71 -8.44 -12.67
CA SER A 385 11.80 -8.13 -14.10
C SER A 385 11.71 -6.64 -14.45
N ALA A 386 11.35 -5.78 -13.48
CA ALA A 386 11.22 -4.34 -13.71
C ALA A 386 12.57 -3.68 -14.05
N ARG A 387 12.52 -2.65 -14.89
CA ARG A 387 13.67 -1.77 -15.20
C ARG A 387 13.57 -0.47 -14.39
N GLY A 388 14.71 0.02 -13.92
CA GLY A 388 14.81 1.26 -13.13
C GLY A 388 14.44 1.09 -11.66
N ASP A 389 13.25 0.54 -11.38
CA ASP A 389 12.65 0.58 -10.02
C ASP A 389 12.69 -0.77 -9.30
N ARG A 390 13.40 -1.74 -9.87
CA ARG A 390 13.49 -3.13 -9.41
C ARG A 390 13.72 -3.25 -7.91
N PHE A 391 14.75 -2.58 -7.40
CA PHE A 391 15.13 -2.70 -5.99
C PHE A 391 14.03 -2.17 -5.05
N LEU A 392 13.43 -1.02 -5.39
CA LEU A 392 12.32 -0.43 -4.65
C LEU A 392 11.08 -1.35 -4.69
N LEU A 393 10.77 -1.93 -5.83
CA LEU A 393 9.61 -2.81 -5.98
C LEU A 393 9.79 -4.13 -5.24
N ILE A 394 10.97 -4.76 -5.31
CA ILE A 394 11.27 -5.96 -4.52
C ILE A 394 11.14 -5.65 -3.03
N ALA A 395 11.72 -4.54 -2.57
CA ALA A 395 11.63 -4.11 -1.17
C ALA A 395 10.17 -3.84 -0.75
N ALA A 396 9.35 -3.24 -1.62
CA ALA A 396 7.93 -2.99 -1.35
C ALA A 396 7.10 -4.28 -1.26
N HIS A 397 7.36 -5.28 -2.13
CA HIS A 397 6.68 -6.58 -2.04
C HIS A 397 7.13 -7.35 -0.80
N PHE A 398 8.40 -7.25 -0.44
CA PHE A 398 8.92 -7.84 0.79
C PHE A 398 8.33 -7.18 2.04
N ALA A 399 8.25 -5.85 2.06
CA ALA A 399 7.54 -5.10 3.10
C ALA A 399 6.09 -5.58 3.26
N PHE A 400 5.37 -5.71 2.14
CA PHE A 400 3.99 -6.20 2.16
C PHE A 400 3.91 -7.66 2.64
N PHE A 401 4.83 -8.52 2.22
CA PHE A 401 4.91 -9.90 2.71
C PHE A 401 5.13 -9.96 4.22
N LEU A 402 6.00 -9.13 4.78
CA LEU A 402 6.21 -9.05 6.24
C LEU A 402 4.94 -8.64 6.99
N LEU A 403 4.16 -7.68 6.47
CA LEU A 403 2.85 -7.34 7.04
C LEU A 403 1.90 -8.54 7.04
N ASN A 404 1.95 -9.41 6.03
CA ASN A 404 1.10 -10.59 5.97
C ASN A 404 1.41 -11.62 7.05
N MET A 405 2.59 -11.57 7.67
CA MET A 405 2.95 -12.52 8.72
C MET A 405 2.40 -12.12 10.10
N ALA A 406 2.04 -10.85 10.31
CA ALA A 406 1.62 -10.35 11.63
C ALA A 406 0.46 -9.32 11.63
N THR A 407 -0.07 -8.90 10.48
CA THR A 407 -1.13 -7.86 10.38
C THR A 407 -2.29 -8.23 9.46
N MET A 408 -2.12 -9.18 8.53
CA MET A 408 -3.14 -9.53 7.53
C MET A 408 -3.66 -8.34 6.70
N PRO A 409 -2.79 -7.65 5.94
CA PRO A 409 -3.20 -6.49 5.14
C PRO A 409 -4.26 -6.83 4.07
N PHE A 410 -4.45 -8.09 3.66
CA PHE A 410 -5.56 -8.47 2.77
C PHE A 410 -6.94 -8.43 3.44
N TRP A 411 -7.00 -8.51 4.78
CA TRP A 411 -8.27 -8.48 5.50
C TRP A 411 -8.85 -7.05 5.57
N GLN A 412 -7.97 -6.05 5.63
CA GLN A 412 -8.31 -4.63 5.68
C GLN A 412 -8.20 -3.92 4.33
N VAL A 413 -9.10 -2.97 4.08
CA VAL A 413 -9.17 -2.26 2.79
C VAL A 413 -7.95 -1.38 2.54
N GLU A 414 -7.31 -0.85 3.58
CA GLU A 414 -6.04 -0.12 3.51
C GLU A 414 -4.94 -0.97 2.89
N GLY A 415 -4.83 -2.24 3.29
CA GLY A 415 -3.82 -3.14 2.74
C GLY A 415 -4.15 -3.63 1.33
N LEU A 416 -5.43 -3.76 0.99
CA LEU A 416 -5.89 -4.00 -0.39
C LEU A 416 -5.57 -2.80 -1.30
N ALA A 417 -5.74 -1.57 -0.81
CA ALA A 417 -5.36 -0.35 -1.51
C ALA A 417 -3.84 -0.28 -1.74
N LEU A 418 -3.06 -0.57 -0.69
CA LEU A 418 -1.58 -0.68 -0.76
C LEU A 418 -1.15 -1.65 -1.84
N TYR A 419 -1.63 -2.90 -1.76
CA TYR A 419 -1.17 -3.95 -2.66
C TYR A 419 -1.71 -3.77 -4.07
N GLY A 420 -2.94 -3.28 -4.23
CA GLY A 420 -3.49 -2.92 -5.52
C GLY A 420 -2.62 -1.88 -6.23
N LEU A 421 -2.29 -0.77 -5.55
CA LEU A 421 -1.42 0.26 -6.10
C LEU A 421 -0.02 -0.28 -6.46
N LEU A 422 0.59 -1.02 -5.53
CA LEU A 422 1.90 -1.64 -5.72
C LEU A 422 1.92 -2.59 -6.92
N CYS A 423 0.94 -3.49 -7.02
CA CYS A 423 0.82 -4.42 -8.13
C CYS A 423 0.57 -3.67 -9.45
N GLY A 424 -0.27 -2.63 -9.46
CA GLY A 424 -0.56 -1.84 -10.67
C GLY A 424 0.70 -1.17 -11.23
N TYR A 425 1.54 -0.62 -10.35
CA TYR A 425 2.85 -0.07 -10.71
C TYR A 425 3.83 -1.13 -11.21
N THR A 426 3.83 -2.28 -10.57
CA THR A 426 4.74 -3.39 -10.88
C THR A 426 4.41 -4.03 -12.22
N VAL A 427 3.13 -4.28 -12.50
CA VAL A 427 2.65 -4.77 -13.80
C VAL A 427 3.05 -3.81 -14.91
N HIS A 428 2.88 -2.49 -14.70
CA HIS A 428 3.25 -1.48 -15.68
C HIS A 428 4.75 -1.54 -16.01
N THR A 429 5.60 -1.47 -14.99
CA THR A 429 7.06 -1.41 -15.15
C THR A 429 7.66 -2.69 -15.72
N ALA A 430 7.18 -3.86 -15.31
CA ALA A 430 7.61 -5.15 -15.85
C ALA A 430 7.18 -5.34 -17.31
N ARG A 431 5.97 -4.88 -17.67
CA ARG A 431 5.48 -4.93 -19.04
C ARG A 431 6.26 -3.99 -19.96
N ALA A 432 6.62 -2.80 -19.48
CA ALA A 432 7.52 -1.89 -20.20
C ALA A 432 8.92 -2.51 -20.43
N ALA A 433 9.43 -3.28 -19.47
CA ALA A 433 10.71 -3.97 -19.60
C ALA A 433 10.71 -5.06 -20.69
N ARG A 434 9.61 -5.80 -20.85
CA ARG A 434 9.45 -6.87 -21.84
C ARG A 434 9.38 -6.37 -23.28
N TRP A 435 8.81 -5.19 -23.50
CA TRP A 435 8.65 -4.64 -24.85
C TRP A 435 9.79 -3.76 -25.34
N GLY A 436 10.89 -3.68 -24.58
CA GLY A 436 12.11 -3.04 -25.06
C GLY A 436 11.84 -1.63 -25.60
N ALA A 437 11.10 -0.80 -24.85
CA ALA A 437 11.01 0.61 -25.17
C ALA A 437 12.45 1.18 -25.15
N ALA A 438 13.06 1.23 -26.33
CA ALA A 438 14.29 1.94 -26.56
C ALA A 438 14.05 3.38 -26.08
N PRO A 439 15.01 4.01 -25.37
CA PRO A 439 14.91 5.44 -25.14
C PRO A 439 14.85 6.06 -26.54
N THR A 440 13.73 6.70 -26.86
CA THR A 440 13.56 7.39 -28.14
C THR A 440 14.73 8.35 -28.30
N ARG A 441 15.64 8.01 -29.22
CA ARG A 441 16.81 8.81 -29.57
C ARG A 441 16.44 10.15 -30.24
N ASP A 442 15.16 10.49 -30.31
CA ASP A 442 14.66 11.75 -30.88
C ASP A 442 14.76 12.96 -29.94
N ARG A 443 15.17 12.78 -28.67
CA ARG A 443 15.42 13.93 -27.77
C ARG A 443 16.72 14.70 -28.05
N LEU A 444 17.55 14.26 -29.00
CA LEU A 444 18.72 15.03 -29.46
C LEU A 444 18.51 15.74 -30.82
N ALA A 445 17.42 15.45 -31.55
CA ALA A 445 17.18 16.04 -32.86
C ALA A 445 16.25 17.27 -32.84
N TYR A 446 15.49 17.49 -31.77
CA TYR A 446 14.54 18.62 -31.67
C TYR A 446 15.05 19.82 -30.86
N GLY A 447 16.30 19.78 -30.38
CA GLY A 447 16.89 20.81 -29.51
C GLY A 447 17.87 21.78 -30.19
N ILE A 448 18.15 21.63 -31.48
CA ILE A 448 19.19 22.42 -32.18
C ILE A 448 18.63 23.30 -33.31
N SER A 449 17.41 23.09 -33.79
CA SER A 449 16.86 23.84 -34.93
C SER A 449 16.03 25.09 -34.59
N HIS A 450 15.90 25.49 -33.32
CA HIS A 450 15.04 26.63 -32.94
C HIS A 450 15.76 27.85 -32.33
N PHE A 451 17.08 27.97 -32.49
CA PHE A 451 17.85 29.12 -31.97
C PHE A 451 18.51 30.02 -33.03
N GLN A 452 18.07 29.96 -34.29
CA GLN A 452 18.46 30.92 -35.33
C GLN A 452 17.27 31.39 -36.15
N ASP A 453 16.28 32.03 -35.50
CA ASP A 453 15.42 32.98 -36.25
C ASP A 453 14.79 34.02 -35.31
N ARG A 454 15.57 35.04 -34.95
CA ARG A 454 15.08 36.32 -34.40
C ARG A 454 16.05 37.44 -34.72
N ARG A 455 16.13 37.84 -35.99
CA ARG A 455 16.40 39.25 -36.37
C ARG A 455 15.73 39.55 -37.70
N GLY A 456 14.75 40.42 -37.66
CA GLY A 456 14.43 41.32 -38.78
C GLY A 456 14.11 42.69 -38.20
N PRO A 457 13.88 43.73 -39.02
CA PRO A 457 14.33 43.91 -40.41
C PRO A 457 15.03 45.27 -40.59
N GLU A 458 16.02 45.37 -41.48
CA GLU A 458 16.46 46.68 -41.99
C GLU A 458 16.31 46.75 -43.50
N LYS A 459 15.53 47.76 -43.89
CA LYS A 459 15.25 48.18 -45.26
C LYS A 459 16.52 48.74 -45.87
N HIS A 460 16.89 48.28 -47.07
CA HIS A 460 17.54 49.17 -48.03
C HIS A 460 17.17 48.84 -49.47
N HIS A 461 16.64 49.86 -50.14
CA HIS A 461 16.57 50.01 -51.58
C HIS A 461 17.90 49.68 -52.27
N ARG A 462 17.85 48.93 -53.37
CA ARG A 462 18.48 49.31 -54.66
C ARG A 462 18.09 48.37 -55.81
N ALA A 463 17.48 48.98 -56.82
CA ALA A 463 17.65 48.83 -58.26
C ALA A 463 18.03 47.46 -58.90
N SER A 464 17.12 46.99 -59.75
CA SER A 464 17.35 46.25 -61.02
C SER A 464 18.25 47.08 -61.97
N PRO A 465 18.94 46.57 -63.04
CA PRO A 465 18.44 45.50 -63.90
C PRO A 465 19.43 44.63 -64.73
N ARG A 466 18.83 43.66 -65.46
CA ARG A 466 19.21 43.03 -66.76
C ARG A 466 20.07 41.75 -66.81
N ALA A 467 19.49 40.76 -67.51
CA ALA A 467 20.02 39.91 -68.62
C ALA A 467 19.69 38.42 -68.37
N ALA A 468 18.70 37.81 -69.03
CA ALA A 468 18.68 37.31 -70.42
C ALA A 468 19.61 36.10 -70.68
N GLY A 469 19.01 34.95 -71.04
CA GLY A 469 19.67 33.74 -71.55
C GLY A 469 19.08 32.46 -70.94
N ALA A 470 18.00 31.85 -71.44
CA ALA A 470 17.86 31.05 -72.66
C ALA A 470 18.77 29.80 -72.72
N ARG A 471 18.16 28.61 -72.53
CA ARG A 471 18.27 27.36 -73.33
C ARG A 471 18.42 26.07 -72.50
N ARG A 472 17.38 25.24 -72.64
CA ARG A 472 17.36 23.77 -72.85
C ARG A 472 18.70 23.02 -72.71
N ARG A 473 18.71 21.98 -71.88
CA ARG A 473 18.65 20.57 -72.31
C ARG A 473 18.09 19.71 -71.19
#